data_AF-A0A9P9I0H8-F1
#
_entry.id   AF-A0A9P9I0H8-F1
#
_cell.length_a   1.000
_cell.length_b   1.000
_cell.length_c   1.000
_cell.angle_alpha   90.00
_cell.angle_beta   90.00
_cell.angle_gamma   90.00
#
_symmetry.space_group_name_H-M   'P 1'
#
loop_
_entity.id
_entity.type
_entity.pdbx_description
1 polymer ?
#
loop_
_entity_poly.entity_id
_entity_poly.type
_entity_poly.pdbx_seq_one_letter_code
_entity_poly.pdbx_strand_id
1 'polypeptide(L)'
;MSARPLPVYDPPPMAEGWTVPEDNIQVQVMSDLHLERKFHIPGQFAENGLPVVALDGYESFDFPVVAPNLALLGDIGRAEHDRLFVFLRFQLKRFRRIFFVVGNHELYDSSSTKAMVILEEFEKKMTIERLRNLQLGEFVLMHRKRYDLSPSVTILGCTLWSHIPAHAEIELRAKLGDFLNIENWTPGARNAAHDLDRLWIARELEALRTHSPQRRVLLLTHHAPTQPGTSEPRFEDDVGRLLNFGFASALHESAWWGPPISTWCFGHTHFNCDFVRQGVRLVSNQRGYDNADADRIGFQPAKVVSI
;
A
#
# COMPACT_ATOMS: atom_id res chain seq x y z
N MET A 1 -13.34 35.01 -17.06
CA MET A 1 -14.17 33.80 -16.82
C MET A 1 -13.84 33.33 -15.41
N SER A 2 -14.80 33.41 -14.47
CA SER A 2 -14.55 33.09 -13.05
C SER A 2 -14.40 31.58 -12.87
N ALA A 3 -13.33 31.16 -12.18
CA ALA A 3 -13.16 29.78 -11.74
C ALA A 3 -14.38 29.37 -10.88
N ARG A 4 -15.03 28.26 -11.25
CA ARG A 4 -16.04 27.64 -10.39
C ARG A 4 -15.34 27.12 -9.13
N PRO A 5 -15.86 27.38 -7.93
CA PRO A 5 -15.31 26.78 -6.73
C PRO A 5 -15.47 25.26 -6.80
N LEU A 6 -14.45 24.54 -6.34
CA LEU A 6 -14.51 23.09 -6.14
C LEU A 6 -15.75 22.75 -5.30
N PRO A 7 -16.48 21.66 -5.62
CA PRO A 7 -17.61 21.25 -4.80
C PRO A 7 -17.09 20.95 -3.39
N VAL A 8 -17.60 21.71 -2.42
CA VAL A 8 -17.40 21.42 -0.99
C VAL A 8 -18.28 20.21 -0.68
N TYR A 9 -17.73 19.01 -0.88
CA TYR A 9 -18.31 17.81 -0.32
C TYR A 9 -17.97 17.79 1.16
N ASP A 10 -18.96 18.14 1.99
CA ASP A 10 -18.91 17.77 3.40
C ASP A 10 -18.89 16.24 3.45
N PRO A 11 -17.80 15.62 3.97
CA PRO A 11 -17.79 14.18 4.12
C PRO A 11 -18.92 13.81 5.09
N PRO A 12 -19.63 12.70 4.85
CA PRO A 12 -20.63 12.24 5.79
C PRO A 12 -19.99 12.11 7.18
N PRO A 13 -20.72 12.43 8.27
CA PRO A 13 -20.22 12.21 9.62
C PRO A 13 -19.73 10.76 9.75
N MET A 14 -18.67 10.52 10.55
CA MET A 14 -18.15 9.18 10.81
C MET A 14 -19.34 8.25 11.04
N ALA A 15 -19.44 7.18 10.25
CA ALA A 15 -20.61 6.29 10.27
C ALA A 15 -20.85 5.80 11.71
N GLU A 16 -21.85 6.38 12.37
CA GLU A 16 -22.36 5.90 13.64
C GLU A 16 -23.06 4.57 13.38
N GLY A 17 -22.58 3.48 14.00
CA GLY A 17 -23.26 2.18 13.93
C GLY A 17 -22.42 0.94 13.63
N TRP A 18 -21.08 1.03 13.61
CA TRP A 18 -20.25 -0.17 13.48
C TRP A 18 -20.25 -1.00 14.79
N THR A 19 -21.24 -1.87 14.98
CA THR A 19 -21.24 -2.95 15.98
C THR A 19 -20.57 -4.19 15.38
N VAL A 20 -19.27 -4.08 15.09
CA VAL A 20 -18.49 -5.25 14.67
C VAL A 20 -18.02 -5.99 15.93
N PRO A 21 -18.22 -7.31 16.05
CA PRO A 21 -17.66 -8.09 17.16
C PRO A 21 -16.16 -7.83 17.27
N GLU A 22 -15.61 -7.70 18.49
CA GLU A 22 -14.19 -7.37 18.74
C GLU A 22 -13.19 -8.32 18.03
N ASP A 23 -13.65 -9.49 17.60
CA ASP A 23 -12.87 -10.55 16.95
C ASP A 23 -12.98 -10.60 15.41
N ASN A 24 -13.77 -9.75 14.76
CA ASN A 24 -13.87 -9.72 13.29
C ASN A 24 -13.47 -8.33 12.76
N ILE A 25 -12.17 -8.06 12.66
CA ILE A 25 -11.72 -6.74 12.24
C ILE A 25 -11.84 -6.62 10.73
N GLN A 26 -12.56 -5.61 10.28
CA GLN A 26 -12.68 -5.26 8.87
C GLN A 26 -11.70 -4.15 8.49
N VAL A 27 -10.91 -4.42 7.47
CA VAL A 27 -9.96 -3.48 6.86
C VAL A 27 -10.27 -3.40 5.36
N GLN A 28 -10.64 -2.23 4.87
CA GLN A 28 -10.72 -1.97 3.44
C GLN A 28 -9.30 -1.81 2.89
N VAL A 29 -8.94 -2.54 1.85
CA VAL A 29 -7.55 -2.63 1.38
C VAL A 29 -7.45 -2.15 -0.06
N MET A 30 -6.48 -1.27 -0.34
CA MET A 30 -6.10 -0.89 -1.70
C MET A 30 -4.65 -0.43 -1.80
N SER A 31 -4.08 -0.48 -2.99
CA SER A 31 -2.72 -0.04 -3.29
C SER A 31 -2.60 0.41 -4.74
N ASP A 32 -1.43 0.96 -5.09
CA ASP A 32 -1.07 1.26 -6.47
C ASP A 32 -2.13 2.15 -7.14
N LEU A 33 -2.61 3.15 -6.40
CA LEU A 33 -3.61 4.10 -6.89
C LEU A 33 -3.00 5.07 -7.90
N HIS A 34 -1.70 5.36 -7.77
CA HIS A 34 -0.95 6.28 -8.63
C HIS A 34 -1.66 7.62 -8.86
N LEU A 35 -2.12 8.26 -7.78
CA LEU A 35 -2.88 9.51 -7.86
C LEU A 35 -2.06 10.67 -8.45
N GLU A 36 -0.72 10.54 -8.50
CA GLU A 36 0.17 11.45 -9.21
C GLU A 36 0.01 11.43 -10.72
N ARG A 37 -0.64 10.40 -11.28
CA ARG A 37 -0.92 10.28 -12.70
C ARG A 37 -2.23 10.96 -13.07
N LYS A 38 -2.40 11.19 -14.38
CA LYS A 38 -3.68 11.60 -14.94
C LYS A 38 -4.51 10.37 -15.31
N PHE A 39 -5.81 10.41 -15.03
CA PHE A 39 -6.74 9.33 -15.34
C PHE A 39 -7.57 9.66 -16.56
N HIS A 40 -7.71 8.70 -17.46
CA HIS A 40 -8.56 8.82 -18.63
C HIS A 40 -10.03 8.69 -18.25
N ILE A 41 -10.89 9.54 -18.80
CA ILE A 41 -12.34 9.39 -18.65
C ILE A 41 -12.79 8.14 -19.45
N PRO A 42 -13.41 7.14 -18.81
CA PRO A 42 -13.91 5.96 -19.51
C PRO A 42 -14.91 6.35 -20.61
N GLY A 43 -14.76 5.78 -21.80
CA GLY A 43 -15.70 5.98 -22.92
C GLY A 43 -15.57 7.29 -23.69
N GLN A 44 -14.56 8.14 -23.41
CA GLN A 44 -14.28 9.33 -24.20
C GLN A 44 -12.97 9.21 -24.97
N PHE A 45 -13.09 9.07 -26.29
CA PHE A 45 -11.97 9.04 -27.22
C PHE A 45 -12.08 10.19 -28.23
N ALA A 46 -10.93 10.74 -28.60
CA ALA A 46 -10.78 11.82 -29.56
C ALA A 46 -11.02 11.24 -30.93
N GLU A 47 -11.20 12.12 -31.93
CA GLU A 47 -11.39 11.68 -33.31
C GLU A 47 -10.21 10.82 -33.83
N ASN A 48 -9.03 10.94 -33.23
CA ASN A 48 -7.85 10.10 -33.51
C ASN A 48 -7.76 8.81 -32.67
N GLY A 49 -8.79 8.50 -31.87
CA GLY A 49 -8.84 7.32 -31.00
C GLY A 49 -8.09 7.45 -29.68
N LEU A 50 -7.49 8.60 -29.35
CA LEU A 50 -6.81 8.82 -28.06
C LEU A 50 -7.78 9.31 -26.99
N PRO A 51 -7.60 9.00 -25.70
CA PRO A 51 -8.47 9.53 -24.64
C PRO A 51 -8.53 11.07 -24.63
N VAL A 52 -9.74 11.68 -24.63
CA VAL A 52 -9.91 13.13 -24.88
C VAL A 52 -9.60 14.01 -23.67
N VAL A 53 -9.69 13.47 -22.46
CA VAL A 53 -9.55 14.28 -21.24
C VAL A 53 -8.88 13.45 -20.15
N ALA A 54 -7.78 13.99 -19.63
CA ALA A 54 -7.02 13.42 -18.53
C ALA A 54 -7.34 14.20 -17.25
N LEU A 55 -8.02 13.55 -16.29
CA LEU A 55 -8.34 14.12 -14.98
C LEU A 55 -7.16 13.95 -14.02
N ASP A 56 -7.00 14.86 -13.07
CA ASP A 56 -5.99 14.71 -12.03
C ASP A 56 -6.37 13.58 -11.06
N GLY A 57 -5.48 12.63 -10.82
CA GLY A 57 -5.77 11.48 -9.96
C GLY A 57 -6.14 11.90 -8.53
N TYR A 58 -5.40 12.83 -7.94
CA TYR A 58 -5.68 13.35 -6.60
C TYR A 58 -7.04 14.03 -6.47
N GLU A 59 -7.57 14.60 -7.55
CA GLU A 59 -8.83 15.36 -7.54
C GLU A 59 -10.03 14.52 -7.97
N SER A 60 -9.81 13.47 -8.76
CA SER A 60 -10.89 12.69 -9.39
C SER A 60 -11.11 11.31 -8.78
N PHE A 61 -10.16 10.79 -8.01
CA PHE A 61 -10.31 9.48 -7.40
C PHE A 61 -11.23 9.52 -6.18
N ASP A 62 -12.32 8.76 -6.24
CA ASP A 62 -13.19 8.48 -5.10
C ASP A 62 -13.59 6.99 -5.07
N PHE A 63 -13.96 6.51 -3.89
CA PHE A 63 -14.31 5.13 -3.62
C PHE A 63 -15.24 5.02 -2.40
N PRO A 64 -16.13 4.02 -2.33
CA PRO A 64 -17.06 3.88 -1.22
C PRO A 64 -16.33 3.55 0.09
N VAL A 65 -16.90 3.98 1.22
CA VAL A 65 -16.43 3.61 2.57
C VAL A 65 -17.21 2.38 3.02
N VAL A 66 -16.54 1.23 3.10
CA VAL A 66 -17.20 -0.07 3.43
C VAL A 66 -16.59 -0.77 4.63
N ALA A 67 -15.62 -0.14 5.31
CA ALA A 67 -15.06 -0.60 6.58
C ALA A 67 -14.57 0.59 7.41
N PRO A 68 -14.42 0.46 8.74
CA PRO A 68 -13.92 1.54 9.58
C PRO A 68 -12.42 1.81 9.43
N ASN A 69 -11.63 0.81 9.03
CA ASN A 69 -10.18 0.94 8.83
C ASN A 69 -9.85 0.83 7.34
N LEU A 70 -8.97 1.70 6.86
CA LEU A 70 -8.41 1.68 5.51
C LEU A 70 -6.93 1.29 5.58
N ALA A 71 -6.49 0.38 4.74
CA ALA A 71 -5.09 0.08 4.52
C ALA A 71 -4.70 0.48 3.09
N LEU A 72 -3.78 1.43 3.00
CA LEU A 72 -3.20 1.94 1.76
C LEU A 72 -1.78 1.37 1.62
N LEU A 73 -1.59 0.43 0.69
CA LEU A 73 -0.39 -0.43 0.67
C LEU A 73 0.69 0.01 -0.32
N GLY A 74 1.02 1.30 -0.29
CA GLY A 74 2.01 1.92 -1.16
C GLY A 74 1.50 2.29 -2.55
N ASP A 75 2.25 3.15 -3.21
CA ASP A 75 1.98 3.70 -4.53
C ASP A 75 0.62 4.42 -4.62
N ILE A 76 0.31 5.17 -3.57
CA ILE A 76 -0.84 6.05 -3.49
C ILE A 76 -0.53 7.38 -4.18
N GLY A 77 0.67 7.91 -3.92
CA GLY A 77 1.14 9.15 -4.53
C GLY A 77 2.49 9.59 -3.97
N ARG A 78 3.14 10.54 -4.64
CA ARG A 78 4.48 11.01 -4.25
C ARG A 78 4.43 11.84 -2.96
N ALA A 79 5.38 11.63 -2.05
CA ALA A 79 5.47 12.42 -0.82
C ALA A 79 5.78 13.91 -1.09
N GLU A 80 6.43 14.23 -2.21
CA GLU A 80 6.69 15.61 -2.65
C GLU A 80 5.42 16.35 -3.11
N HIS A 81 4.30 15.64 -3.32
CA HIS A 81 3.06 16.25 -3.77
C HIS A 81 2.17 16.60 -2.57
N ASP A 82 2.01 17.89 -2.28
CA ASP A 82 1.07 18.39 -1.25
C ASP A 82 -0.36 17.80 -1.40
N ARG A 83 -0.75 17.51 -2.64
CA ARG A 83 -2.04 16.92 -2.99
C ARG A 83 -2.25 15.51 -2.42
N LEU A 84 -1.18 14.74 -2.17
CA LEU A 84 -1.27 13.48 -1.43
C LEU A 84 -1.85 13.72 -0.04
N PHE A 85 -1.36 14.75 0.67
CA PHE A 85 -1.81 15.05 2.03
C PHE A 85 -3.21 15.64 2.06
N VAL A 86 -3.63 16.37 1.01
CA VAL A 86 -5.03 16.79 0.83
C VAL A 86 -5.94 15.57 0.72
N PHE A 87 -5.57 14.60 -0.14
CA PHE A 87 -6.30 13.35 -0.31
C PHE A 87 -6.36 12.55 1.02
N LEU A 88 -5.22 12.32 1.67
CA LEU A 88 -5.17 11.57 2.94
C LEU A 88 -6.00 12.24 4.03
N ARG A 89 -5.93 13.57 4.16
CA ARG A 89 -6.75 14.32 5.11
C ARG A 89 -8.25 14.18 4.81
N PHE A 90 -8.65 14.15 3.54
CA PHE A 90 -10.03 13.90 3.15
C PHE A 90 -10.47 12.48 3.55
N GLN A 91 -9.63 11.46 3.32
CA GLN A 91 -9.94 10.09 3.76
C GLN A 91 -9.99 9.97 5.29
N LEU A 92 -9.16 10.70 6.04
CA LEU A 92 -9.22 10.72 7.52
C LEU A 92 -10.53 11.27 8.07
N LYS A 93 -11.34 12.00 7.27
CA LYS A 93 -12.69 12.40 7.68
C LYS A 93 -13.72 11.29 7.47
N ARG A 94 -13.38 10.25 6.68
CA ARG A 94 -14.26 9.16 6.26
C ARG A 94 -13.97 7.84 6.98
N PHE A 95 -12.72 7.62 7.39
CA PHE A 95 -12.27 6.40 8.05
C PHE A 95 -11.85 6.65 9.49
N ARG A 96 -12.09 5.68 10.36
CA ARG A 96 -11.61 5.71 11.76
C ARG A 96 -10.09 5.68 11.81
N ARG A 97 -9.46 4.88 10.94
CA ARG A 97 -8.01 4.76 10.83
C ARG A 97 -7.56 4.55 9.39
N ILE A 98 -6.39 5.09 9.06
CA ILE A 98 -5.65 4.80 7.83
C ILE A 98 -4.29 4.21 8.22
N PHE A 99 -4.05 2.96 7.83
CA PHE A 99 -2.74 2.32 7.87
C PHE A 99 -2.07 2.57 6.53
N PHE A 100 -0.99 3.35 6.53
CA PHE A 100 -0.31 3.80 5.32
C PHE A 100 1.06 3.14 5.20
N VAL A 101 1.22 2.21 4.26
CA VAL A 101 2.53 1.64 3.90
C VAL A 101 3.12 2.48 2.77
N VAL A 102 4.42 2.73 2.84
CA VAL A 102 5.18 3.47 1.83
C VAL A 102 5.57 2.52 0.72
N GLY A 103 5.22 2.84 -0.52
CA GLY A 103 5.70 2.18 -1.74
C GLY A 103 6.91 2.88 -2.33
N ASN A 104 7.28 2.52 -3.56
CA ASN A 104 8.41 3.14 -4.24
C ASN A 104 8.02 4.53 -4.80
N HIS A 105 6.79 4.72 -5.27
CA HIS A 105 6.33 6.00 -5.83
C HIS A 105 6.23 7.10 -4.78
N GLU A 106 5.96 6.78 -3.50
CA GLU A 106 6.05 7.77 -2.42
C GLU A 106 7.44 8.42 -2.35
N LEU A 107 8.50 7.70 -2.75
CA LEU A 107 9.89 8.16 -2.70
C LEU A 107 10.37 8.84 -4.00
N TYR A 108 9.59 8.82 -5.08
CA TYR A 108 10.00 9.37 -6.37
C TYR A 108 10.15 10.89 -6.33
N ASP A 109 11.13 11.40 -7.10
CA ASP A 109 11.59 12.80 -7.12
C ASP A 109 12.09 13.30 -5.75
N SER A 110 12.52 12.36 -4.91
CA SER A 110 13.00 12.59 -3.54
C SER A 110 14.05 11.54 -3.17
N SER A 111 14.67 11.69 -1.99
CA SER A 111 15.37 10.62 -1.30
C SER A 111 14.44 9.88 -0.32
N SER A 112 14.82 8.66 0.06
CA SER A 112 14.13 7.89 1.09
C SER A 112 14.03 8.66 2.41
N THR A 113 15.13 9.28 2.87
CA THR A 113 15.17 10.08 4.09
C THR A 113 14.20 11.26 4.03
N LYS A 114 14.22 12.04 2.95
CA LYS A 114 13.37 13.24 2.82
C LYS A 114 11.88 12.86 2.79
N ALA A 115 11.50 11.88 1.99
CA ALA A 115 10.12 11.42 1.90
C ALA A 115 9.60 10.88 3.24
N MET A 116 10.42 10.11 3.97
CA MET A 116 10.06 9.61 5.30
C MET A 116 9.84 10.75 6.31
N VAL A 117 10.71 11.78 6.31
CA VAL A 117 10.52 12.96 7.16
C VAL A 117 9.18 13.65 6.87
N ILE A 118 8.82 13.84 5.58
CA ILE A 118 7.55 14.47 5.21
C ILE A 118 6.36 13.65 5.73
N LEU A 119 6.39 12.32 5.54
CA LEU A 119 5.31 11.42 5.98
C LEU A 119 5.19 11.37 7.51
N GLU A 120 6.31 11.35 8.23
CA GLU A 120 6.35 11.40 9.70
C GLU A 120 5.81 12.73 10.24
N GLU A 121 6.16 13.86 9.61
CA GLU A 121 5.60 15.16 9.99
C GLU A 121 4.10 15.24 9.72
N PHE A 122 3.60 14.62 8.65
CA PHE A 122 2.17 14.48 8.43
C PHE A 122 1.49 13.64 9.52
N GLU A 123 2.05 12.50 9.92
CA GLU A 123 1.53 11.67 11.03
C GLU A 123 1.45 12.47 12.34
N LYS A 124 2.53 13.19 12.69
CA LYS A 124 2.58 14.05 13.89
C LYS A 124 1.51 15.15 13.82
N LYS A 125 1.38 15.82 12.67
CA LYS A 125 0.39 16.88 12.47
C LYS A 125 -1.04 16.35 12.62
N MET A 126 -1.37 15.21 12.01
CA MET A 126 -2.71 14.61 12.13
C MET A 126 -3.00 14.14 13.56
N THR A 127 -2.00 13.62 14.27
CA THR A 127 -2.12 13.26 15.69
C THR A 127 -2.50 14.47 16.54
N ILE A 128 -1.80 15.61 16.37
CA ILE A 128 -2.09 16.85 17.11
C ILE A 128 -3.47 17.39 16.76
N GLU A 129 -3.85 17.37 15.48
CA GLU A 129 -5.16 17.86 15.05
C GLU A 129 -6.30 17.00 15.58
N ARG A 130 -6.11 15.68 15.65
CA ARG A 130 -7.09 14.75 16.21
C ARG A 130 -7.36 14.99 17.70
N LEU A 131 -6.37 15.46 18.47
CA LEU A 131 -6.58 15.87 19.86
C LEU A 131 -7.56 17.05 19.99
N ARG A 132 -7.70 17.86 18.93
CA ARG A 132 -8.61 19.01 18.86
C ARG A 132 -9.94 18.67 18.17
N ASN A 133 -9.97 17.62 17.35
CA ASN A 133 -11.15 17.16 16.64
C ASN A 133 -11.20 15.62 16.63
N LEU A 134 -11.95 15.05 17.58
CA LEU A 134 -12.09 13.60 17.73
C LEU A 134 -12.84 12.92 16.56
N GLN A 135 -13.48 13.69 15.68
CA GLN A 135 -14.11 13.17 14.45
C GLN A 135 -13.09 12.91 13.34
N LEU A 136 -11.85 13.36 13.50
CA LEU A 136 -10.77 13.02 12.58
C LEU A 136 -10.22 11.62 12.91
N GLY A 137 -10.11 10.79 11.88
CA GLY A 137 -9.47 9.49 11.94
C GLY A 137 -8.01 9.56 12.33
N GLU A 138 -7.47 8.41 12.72
CA GLU A 138 -6.06 8.24 13.05
C GLU A 138 -5.27 7.89 11.78
N PHE A 139 -4.20 8.64 11.49
CA PHE A 139 -3.23 8.25 10.47
C PHE A 139 -2.10 7.47 11.14
N VAL A 140 -1.78 6.31 10.60
CA VAL A 140 -0.72 5.43 11.11
C VAL A 140 0.24 5.11 9.98
N LEU A 141 1.45 5.68 10.03
CA LEU A 141 2.53 5.40 9.09
C LEU A 141 3.16 4.03 9.40
N MET A 142 2.98 3.06 8.51
CA MET A 142 3.42 1.67 8.69
C MET A 142 4.81 1.45 8.09
N HIS A 143 5.85 1.93 8.78
CA HIS A 143 7.25 1.78 8.38
C HIS A 143 8.05 1.02 9.43
N ARG A 144 8.12 -0.32 9.30
CA ARG A 144 8.59 -1.23 10.35
C ARG A 144 7.89 -0.93 11.69
N LYS A 145 6.56 -0.82 11.62
CA LYS A 145 5.70 -0.45 12.74
C LYS A 145 4.74 -1.58 13.09
N ARG A 146 4.61 -1.82 14.39
CA ARG A 146 3.59 -2.66 14.98
C ARG A 146 2.45 -1.79 15.51
N TYR A 147 1.22 -2.20 15.27
CA TYR A 147 0.02 -1.58 15.80
C TYR A 147 -0.92 -2.65 16.38
N ASP A 148 -1.19 -2.55 17.68
CA ASP A 148 -2.06 -3.48 18.38
C ASP A 148 -3.51 -3.00 18.28
N LEU A 149 -4.24 -3.50 17.26
CA LEU A 149 -5.56 -2.98 16.92
C LEU A 149 -6.68 -3.45 17.87
N SER A 150 -6.56 -4.67 18.38
CA SER A 150 -7.43 -5.23 19.42
C SER A 150 -6.62 -6.19 20.31
N PRO A 151 -7.18 -6.70 21.42
CA PRO A 151 -6.53 -7.73 22.23
C PRO A 151 -6.11 -8.98 21.42
N SER A 152 -6.86 -9.32 20.36
CA SER A 152 -6.66 -10.52 19.53
C SER A 152 -5.98 -10.26 18.19
N VAL A 153 -5.82 -9.01 17.74
CA VAL A 153 -5.24 -8.70 16.41
C VAL A 153 -4.12 -7.67 16.47
N THR A 154 -3.01 -8.02 15.85
CA THR A 154 -1.86 -7.15 15.60
C THR A 154 -1.77 -6.82 14.10
N ILE A 155 -1.46 -5.58 13.78
CA ILE A 155 -1.03 -5.19 12.44
C ILE A 155 0.47 -4.94 12.47
N LEU A 156 1.19 -5.55 11.52
CA LEU A 156 2.59 -5.26 11.24
C LEU A 156 2.65 -4.62 9.85
N GLY A 157 3.52 -3.64 9.64
CA GLY A 157 3.74 -3.13 8.29
C GLY A 157 5.07 -2.44 8.04
N CYS A 158 5.56 -2.62 6.81
CA CYS A 158 6.78 -2.06 6.25
C CYS A 158 6.71 -2.11 4.71
N THR A 159 7.62 -1.45 4.00
CA THR A 159 7.65 -1.49 2.53
C THR A 159 7.94 -2.91 2.00
N LEU A 160 8.86 -3.62 2.64
CA LEU A 160 9.41 -4.91 2.23
C LEU A 160 10.06 -4.87 0.85
N TRP A 161 10.98 -3.93 0.60
CA TRP A 161 11.75 -3.90 -0.65
C TRP A 161 12.21 -5.30 -1.08
N SER A 162 12.11 -5.66 -2.36
CA SER A 162 12.60 -6.97 -2.81
C SER A 162 14.13 -7.02 -2.91
N HIS A 163 14.71 -8.21 -2.70
CA HIS A 163 16.15 -8.45 -2.83
C HIS A 163 16.56 -8.70 -4.29
N ILE A 164 17.57 -7.96 -4.74
CA ILE A 164 18.17 -8.09 -6.06
C ILE A 164 19.44 -8.95 -5.97
N PRO A 165 19.48 -10.15 -6.57
CA PRO A 165 20.70 -10.94 -6.62
C PRO A 165 21.71 -10.35 -7.61
N ALA A 166 23.00 -10.58 -7.37
CA ALA A 166 24.10 -10.01 -8.15
C ALA A 166 23.97 -10.26 -9.68
N HIS A 167 23.49 -11.44 -10.09
CA HIS A 167 23.31 -11.77 -11.51
C HIS A 167 22.18 -10.99 -12.19
N ALA A 168 21.23 -10.43 -11.43
CA ALA A 168 20.10 -9.65 -11.94
C ALA A 168 20.33 -8.13 -11.85
N GLU A 169 21.40 -7.70 -11.18
CA GLU A 169 21.60 -6.29 -10.82
C GLU A 169 21.66 -5.37 -12.03
N ILE A 170 22.47 -5.73 -13.04
CA ILE A 170 22.66 -4.89 -14.24
C ILE A 170 21.32 -4.66 -14.95
N GLU A 171 20.54 -5.73 -15.14
CA GLU A 171 19.28 -5.66 -15.85
C GLU A 171 18.21 -4.89 -15.06
N LEU A 172 18.06 -5.18 -13.77
CA LEU A 172 17.09 -4.49 -12.93
C LEU A 172 17.44 -3.03 -12.71
N ARG A 173 18.72 -2.70 -12.60
CA ARG A 173 19.16 -1.30 -12.52
C ARG A 173 18.76 -0.49 -13.74
N ALA A 174 18.77 -1.11 -14.92
CA ALA A 174 18.40 -0.45 -16.17
C ALA A 174 16.87 -0.35 -16.37
N LYS A 175 16.08 -1.23 -15.74
CA LYS A 175 14.64 -1.36 -16.01
C LYS A 175 13.74 -0.82 -14.90
N LEU A 176 14.18 -0.81 -13.64
CA LEU A 176 13.38 -0.31 -12.52
C LEU A 176 13.51 1.21 -12.42
N GLY A 177 12.36 1.91 -12.48
CA GLY A 177 12.29 3.36 -12.31
C GLY A 177 12.83 3.83 -10.95
N ASP A 178 12.87 2.96 -9.95
CA ASP A 178 13.35 3.26 -8.60
C ASP A 178 14.77 3.82 -8.58
N PHE A 179 15.66 3.28 -9.42
CA PHE A 179 17.06 3.71 -9.47
C PHE A 179 17.29 5.00 -10.26
N LEU A 180 16.26 5.46 -10.97
CA LEU A 180 16.27 6.73 -11.69
C LEU A 180 15.61 7.83 -10.85
N ASN A 181 14.48 7.51 -10.22
CA ASN A 181 13.58 8.49 -9.62
C ASN A 181 13.79 8.66 -8.11
N ILE A 182 14.53 7.77 -7.44
CA ILE A 182 14.86 7.89 -6.02
C ILE A 182 16.32 8.31 -5.88
N GLU A 183 16.55 9.46 -5.25
CA GLU A 183 17.87 10.04 -5.08
C GLU A 183 18.80 9.08 -4.31
N ASN A 184 20.00 8.86 -4.86
CA ASN A 184 21.03 7.99 -4.28
C ASN A 184 20.58 6.55 -3.99
N TRP A 185 19.52 6.08 -4.65
CA TRP A 185 19.03 4.72 -4.47
C TRP A 185 19.87 3.74 -5.29
N THR A 186 20.46 2.76 -4.61
CA THR A 186 21.33 1.75 -5.23
C THR A 186 20.79 0.34 -4.94
N PRO A 187 21.14 -0.66 -5.76
CA PRO A 187 20.80 -2.06 -5.47
C PRO A 187 21.26 -2.50 -4.07
N GLY A 188 22.45 -2.07 -3.64
CA GLY A 188 22.95 -2.33 -2.29
C GLY A 188 22.09 -1.69 -1.18
N ALA A 189 21.70 -0.42 -1.34
CA ALA A 189 20.81 0.26 -0.39
C ALA A 189 19.42 -0.39 -0.32
N ARG A 190 18.88 -0.79 -1.48
CA ARG A 190 17.62 -1.53 -1.57
C ARG A 190 17.70 -2.88 -0.85
N ASN A 191 18.75 -3.66 -1.08
CA ASN A 191 18.95 -4.95 -0.42
C ASN A 191 19.14 -4.77 1.11
N ALA A 192 19.85 -3.73 1.54
CA ALA A 192 19.95 -3.41 2.97
C ALA A 192 18.57 -3.07 3.58
N ALA A 193 17.73 -2.33 2.86
CA ALA A 193 16.36 -2.06 3.30
C ALA A 193 15.50 -3.33 3.36
N HIS A 194 15.63 -4.24 2.38
CA HIS A 194 15.00 -5.57 2.41
C HIS A 194 15.38 -6.33 3.69
N ASP A 195 16.68 -6.42 3.98
CA ASP A 195 17.19 -7.18 5.13
C ASP A 195 16.69 -6.59 6.46
N LEU A 196 16.65 -5.26 6.59
CA LEU A 196 16.09 -4.57 7.75
C LEU A 196 14.61 -4.90 7.95
N ASP A 197 13.81 -4.85 6.88
CA ASP A 197 12.39 -5.17 6.93
C ASP A 197 12.17 -6.64 7.31
N ARG A 198 12.92 -7.55 6.68
CA ARG A 198 12.82 -9.00 6.93
C ARG A 198 13.21 -9.38 8.36
N LEU A 199 14.29 -8.79 8.87
CA LEU A 199 14.75 -9.01 10.24
C LEU A 199 13.75 -8.45 11.26
N TRP A 200 13.20 -7.27 10.98
CA TRP A 200 12.18 -6.66 11.84
C TRP A 200 10.91 -7.52 11.91
N ILE A 201 10.37 -7.96 10.76
CA ILE A 201 9.22 -8.88 10.72
C ILE A 201 9.49 -10.13 11.55
N ALA A 202 10.64 -10.79 11.31
CA ALA A 202 10.99 -12.02 12.02
C ALA A 202 11.03 -11.81 13.55
N ARG A 203 11.59 -10.69 14.02
CA ARG A 203 11.65 -10.34 15.44
C ARG A 203 10.28 -10.08 16.05
N GLU A 204 9.42 -9.32 15.37
CA GLU A 204 8.05 -9.05 15.86
C GLU A 204 7.21 -10.32 15.94
N LEU A 205 7.32 -11.20 14.94
CA LEU A 205 6.62 -12.48 14.94
C LEU A 205 7.10 -13.38 16.08
N GLU A 206 8.41 -13.43 16.33
CA GLU A 206 8.97 -14.21 17.44
C GLU A 206 8.51 -13.68 18.80
N ALA A 207 8.51 -12.35 18.98
CA ALA A 207 7.99 -11.71 20.18
C ALA A 207 6.50 -12.04 20.39
N LEU A 208 5.68 -12.01 19.33
CA LEU A 208 4.26 -12.36 19.40
C LEU A 208 4.05 -13.84 19.73
N ARG A 209 4.83 -14.76 19.14
CA ARG A 209 4.77 -16.20 19.50
C ARG A 209 5.07 -16.43 20.97
N THR A 210 6.06 -15.72 21.49
CA THR A 210 6.53 -15.90 22.87
C THR A 210 5.59 -15.27 23.90
N HIS A 211 5.14 -14.04 23.64
CA HIS A 211 4.46 -13.22 24.66
C HIS A 211 2.97 -13.02 24.40
N SER A 212 2.47 -13.35 23.21
CA SER A 212 1.06 -13.16 22.85
C SER A 212 0.58 -14.19 21.83
N PRO A 213 0.75 -15.50 22.10
CA PRO A 213 0.52 -16.58 21.13
C PRO A 213 -0.92 -16.66 20.61
N GLN A 214 -1.88 -16.08 21.34
CA GLN A 214 -3.29 -16.01 20.97
C GLN A 214 -3.59 -14.98 19.87
N ARG A 215 -2.65 -14.08 19.56
CA ARG A 215 -2.91 -12.98 18.62
C ARG A 215 -2.73 -13.43 17.18
N ARG A 216 -3.58 -12.90 16.30
CA ARG A 216 -3.46 -13.03 14.85
C ARG A 216 -2.79 -11.80 14.27
N VAL A 217 -1.98 -11.99 13.24
CA VAL A 217 -1.28 -10.92 12.55
C VAL A 217 -1.88 -10.68 11.17
N LEU A 218 -2.20 -9.41 10.90
CA LEU A 218 -2.36 -8.85 9.57
C LEU A 218 -1.05 -8.16 9.19
N LEU A 219 -0.33 -8.71 8.22
CA LEU A 219 0.92 -8.14 7.72
C LEU A 219 0.65 -7.31 6.47
N LEU A 220 1.10 -6.07 6.47
CA LEU A 220 0.86 -5.09 5.41
C LEU A 220 2.20 -4.72 4.78
N THR A 221 2.40 -5.04 3.51
CA THR A 221 3.60 -4.64 2.77
C THR A 221 3.26 -3.95 1.46
N HIS A 222 4.24 -3.29 0.85
CA HIS A 222 4.06 -2.83 -0.53
C HIS A 222 4.48 -3.92 -1.51
N HIS A 223 5.73 -4.39 -1.43
CA HIS A 223 6.19 -5.47 -2.30
C HIS A 223 5.58 -6.82 -1.93
N ALA A 224 5.48 -7.69 -2.93
CA ALA A 224 4.93 -9.02 -2.77
C ALA A 224 5.85 -9.95 -1.96
N PRO A 225 5.30 -10.75 -1.01
CA PRO A 225 6.10 -11.60 -0.13
C PRO A 225 6.52 -12.93 -0.76
N THR A 226 5.92 -13.31 -1.89
CA THR A 226 6.22 -14.55 -2.63
C THR A 226 6.34 -14.23 -4.11
N GLN A 227 7.21 -14.91 -4.85
CA GLN A 227 7.30 -14.73 -6.32
C GLN A 227 6.17 -15.42 -7.10
N PRO A 228 5.84 -16.71 -6.88
CA PRO A 228 4.78 -17.38 -7.64
C PRO A 228 3.39 -16.92 -7.20
N GLY A 229 2.47 -16.70 -8.13
CA GLY A 229 1.06 -16.41 -7.86
C GLY A 229 0.74 -15.00 -7.34
N THR A 230 1.72 -14.10 -7.21
CA THR A 230 1.54 -12.70 -6.77
C THR A 230 1.81 -11.69 -7.88
N SER A 231 2.14 -12.18 -9.08
CA SER A 231 2.38 -11.39 -10.29
C SER A 231 1.64 -12.06 -11.46
N GLU A 232 1.47 -11.35 -12.58
CA GLU A 232 0.82 -11.94 -13.74
C GLU A 232 1.58 -13.21 -14.22
N PRO A 233 0.89 -14.31 -14.58
CA PRO A 233 1.54 -15.58 -14.94
C PRO A 233 2.58 -15.48 -16.06
N ARG A 234 2.46 -14.49 -16.95
CA ARG A 234 3.46 -14.23 -18.01
C ARG A 234 4.84 -13.86 -17.45
N PHE A 235 4.93 -13.42 -16.20
CA PHE A 235 6.19 -13.10 -15.54
C PHE A 235 6.79 -14.30 -14.77
N GLU A 236 6.19 -15.49 -14.90
CA GLU A 236 6.70 -16.73 -14.30
C GLU A 236 7.66 -17.52 -15.21
N ASP A 237 7.86 -17.08 -16.47
CA ASP A 237 8.88 -17.62 -17.38
C ASP A 237 10.30 -17.15 -17.02
N ASP A 238 11.34 -17.67 -17.68
CA ASP A 238 12.73 -17.39 -17.27
C ASP A 238 13.13 -15.92 -17.42
N VAL A 239 12.55 -15.18 -18.37
CA VAL A 239 12.82 -13.73 -18.55
C VAL A 239 12.04 -12.92 -17.52
N GLY A 240 10.77 -13.28 -17.28
CA GLY A 240 9.93 -12.69 -16.26
C GLY A 240 10.46 -12.91 -14.84
N ARG A 241 11.03 -14.09 -14.57
CA ARG A 241 11.66 -14.43 -13.27
C ARG A 241 12.79 -13.50 -12.91
N LEU A 242 13.59 -13.09 -13.89
CA LEU A 242 14.68 -12.14 -13.64
C LEU A 242 14.16 -10.76 -13.23
N LEU A 243 13.10 -10.29 -13.89
CA LEU A 243 12.42 -9.06 -13.51
C LEU A 243 11.75 -9.16 -12.15
N ASN A 244 11.20 -10.32 -11.80
CA ASN A 244 10.45 -10.54 -10.57
C ASN A 244 11.29 -10.29 -9.29
N PHE A 245 12.62 -10.40 -9.34
CA PHE A 245 13.49 -9.98 -8.23
C PHE A 245 13.36 -8.48 -7.90
N GLY A 246 12.86 -7.66 -8.83
CA GLY A 246 12.52 -6.25 -8.63
C GLY A 246 11.13 -6.00 -8.02
N PHE A 247 10.31 -7.03 -7.86
CA PHE A 247 8.90 -6.86 -7.46
C PHE A 247 8.51 -7.71 -6.25
N ALA A 248 9.01 -8.95 -6.17
CA ALA A 248 8.61 -9.90 -5.15
C ALA A 248 9.81 -10.58 -4.49
N SER A 249 9.60 -10.99 -3.24
CA SER A 249 10.56 -11.79 -2.46
C SER A 249 10.12 -13.26 -2.41
N ALA A 250 11.02 -14.19 -2.07
CA ALA A 250 10.69 -15.61 -1.88
C ALA A 250 10.55 -15.97 -0.39
N LEU A 251 9.74 -15.23 0.37
CA LEU A 251 9.75 -15.33 1.84
C LEU A 251 8.99 -16.53 2.41
N HIS A 252 8.15 -17.19 1.62
CA HIS A 252 7.43 -18.40 2.04
C HIS A 252 8.31 -19.58 2.48
N GLU A 253 9.62 -19.55 2.19
CA GLU A 253 10.58 -20.54 2.68
C GLU A 253 11.24 -20.13 4.00
N SER A 254 10.95 -18.93 4.51
CA SER A 254 11.55 -18.43 5.74
C SER A 254 11.00 -19.19 6.96
N ALA A 255 11.87 -19.50 7.92
CA ALA A 255 11.49 -20.21 9.14
C ALA A 255 10.43 -19.49 9.99
N TRP A 256 10.25 -18.18 9.81
CA TRP A 256 9.24 -17.38 10.50
C TRP A 256 7.90 -17.30 9.74
N TRP A 257 7.76 -17.90 8.56
CA TRP A 257 6.49 -17.97 7.84
C TRP A 257 5.47 -18.80 8.63
N GLY A 258 4.18 -18.44 8.51
CA GLY A 258 3.08 -19.10 9.21
C GLY A 258 2.65 -18.38 10.49
N PRO A 259 1.91 -19.05 11.40
CA PRO A 259 1.35 -18.42 12.58
C PRO A 259 2.40 -17.65 13.41
N PRO A 260 2.07 -16.46 13.93
CA PRO A 260 0.73 -15.87 14.03
C PRO A 260 0.25 -15.13 12.77
N ILE A 261 1.00 -15.14 11.66
CA ILE A 261 0.54 -14.53 10.40
C ILE A 261 -0.71 -15.27 9.94
N SER A 262 -1.82 -14.56 9.90
CA SER A 262 -3.10 -15.08 9.40
C SER A 262 -3.36 -14.60 7.98
N THR A 263 -3.11 -13.31 7.75
CA THR A 263 -3.31 -12.65 6.46
C THR A 263 -2.15 -11.70 6.17
N TRP A 264 -1.73 -11.65 4.91
CA TRP A 264 -0.72 -10.75 4.39
C TRP A 264 -1.30 -10.00 3.18
N CYS A 265 -1.45 -8.69 3.31
CA CYS A 265 -1.88 -7.84 2.21
C CYS A 265 -0.70 -7.09 1.59
N PHE A 266 -0.68 -6.99 0.26
CA PHE A 266 0.42 -6.36 -0.49
C PHE A 266 -0.03 -5.67 -1.80
N GLY A 267 0.89 -4.96 -2.46
CA GLY A 267 0.72 -4.24 -3.73
C GLY A 267 1.87 -4.46 -4.74
N HIS A 268 2.29 -3.40 -5.45
CA HIS A 268 3.46 -3.26 -6.34
C HIS A 268 3.46 -4.06 -7.65
N THR A 269 2.90 -5.27 -7.69
CA THR A 269 2.98 -6.16 -8.86
C THR A 269 1.92 -5.89 -9.94
N HIS A 270 1.00 -4.97 -9.66
CA HIS A 270 -0.20 -4.67 -10.44
C HIS A 270 -1.02 -5.93 -10.78
N PHE A 271 -1.06 -6.88 -9.84
CA PHE A 271 -1.77 -8.14 -9.99
C PHE A 271 -2.59 -8.47 -8.75
N ASN A 272 -3.91 -8.59 -8.93
CA ASN A 272 -4.83 -8.90 -7.84
C ASN A 272 -4.96 -10.40 -7.61
N CYS A 273 -4.82 -10.79 -6.35
CA CYS A 273 -4.89 -12.18 -5.91
C CYS A 273 -5.54 -12.31 -4.53
N ASP A 274 -6.10 -13.47 -4.25
CA ASP A 274 -6.63 -13.86 -2.94
C ASP A 274 -6.51 -15.38 -2.81
N PHE A 275 -5.46 -15.86 -2.17
CA PHE A 275 -5.19 -17.30 -2.04
C PHE A 275 -4.44 -17.62 -0.74
N VAL A 276 -4.42 -18.90 -0.36
CA VAL A 276 -3.69 -19.35 0.83
C VAL A 276 -2.42 -20.06 0.42
N ARG A 277 -1.28 -19.69 1.04
CA ARG A 277 -0.01 -20.39 0.93
C ARG A 277 0.51 -20.79 2.30
N GLN A 278 0.66 -22.10 2.51
CA GLN A 278 1.21 -22.67 3.74
C GLN A 278 0.58 -22.06 5.01
N GLY A 279 -0.76 -21.96 5.02
CA GLY A 279 -1.52 -21.44 6.16
C GLY A 279 -1.66 -19.91 6.26
N VAL A 280 -1.00 -19.14 5.39
CA VAL A 280 -1.13 -17.68 5.34
C VAL A 280 -1.98 -17.26 4.14
N ARG A 281 -3.03 -16.45 4.36
CA ARG A 281 -3.83 -15.86 3.29
C ARG A 281 -3.09 -14.66 2.69
N LEU A 282 -2.82 -14.69 1.39
CA LEU A 282 -2.21 -13.59 0.64
C LEU A 282 -3.31 -12.85 -0.14
N VAL A 283 -3.36 -11.53 0.00
CA VAL A 283 -4.38 -10.69 -0.64
C VAL A 283 -3.73 -9.45 -1.27
N SER A 284 -4.15 -9.10 -2.48
CA SER A 284 -3.80 -7.83 -3.11
C SER A 284 -5.02 -7.19 -3.77
N ASN A 285 -5.08 -5.86 -3.77
CA ASN A 285 -6.14 -5.07 -4.40
C ASN A 285 -5.56 -3.75 -4.94
N GLN A 286 -4.79 -3.91 -6.00
CA GLN A 286 -4.00 -2.94 -6.72
C GLN A 286 -4.86 -2.34 -7.82
N ARG A 287 -4.80 -1.02 -7.99
CA ARG A 287 -5.51 -0.32 -9.07
C ARG A 287 -4.70 -0.25 -10.35
N GLY A 288 -3.39 -0.06 -10.25
CA GLY A 288 -2.54 0.14 -11.42
C GLY A 288 -2.59 1.58 -11.95
N TYR A 289 -2.01 1.81 -13.12
CA TYR A 289 -1.67 3.18 -13.55
C TYR A 289 -2.85 4.02 -14.01
N ASP A 290 -3.89 3.39 -14.58
CA ASP A 290 -5.07 4.07 -15.07
C ASP A 290 -6.34 3.22 -14.95
N ASN A 291 -7.46 3.74 -15.44
CA ASN A 291 -8.74 3.06 -15.35
C ASN A 291 -8.80 1.78 -16.21
N ALA A 292 -8.09 1.74 -17.35
CA ALA A 292 -8.06 0.55 -18.19
C ALA A 292 -7.26 -0.58 -17.51
N ASP A 293 -6.15 -0.24 -16.84
CA ASP A 293 -5.44 -1.16 -15.99
C ASP A 293 -6.32 -1.65 -14.84
N ALA A 294 -7.00 -0.74 -14.13
CA ALA A 294 -7.88 -1.08 -13.02
C ALA A 294 -8.96 -2.11 -13.41
N ASP A 295 -9.60 -1.90 -14.57
CA ASP A 295 -10.60 -2.82 -15.12
C ASP A 295 -9.97 -4.16 -15.51
N ARG A 296 -8.81 -4.14 -16.20
CA ARG A 296 -8.09 -5.34 -16.64
C ARG A 296 -7.65 -6.22 -15.47
N ILE A 297 -7.15 -5.62 -14.40
CA ILE A 297 -6.60 -6.34 -13.23
C ILE A 297 -7.68 -6.61 -12.17
N GLY A 298 -8.92 -6.19 -12.40
CA GLY A 298 -10.05 -6.46 -11.52
C GLY A 298 -9.96 -5.77 -10.16
N PHE A 299 -9.50 -4.52 -10.13
CA PHE A 299 -9.48 -3.69 -8.92
C PHE A 299 -10.88 -3.55 -8.34
N GLN A 300 -11.00 -3.71 -7.03
CA GLN A 300 -12.28 -3.63 -6.31
C GLN A 300 -12.22 -2.51 -5.27
N PRO A 301 -12.80 -1.32 -5.56
CA PRO A 301 -12.79 -0.19 -4.62
C PRO A 301 -13.36 -0.53 -3.23
N ALA A 302 -14.26 -1.51 -3.15
CA ALA A 302 -14.91 -1.98 -1.93
C ALA A 302 -14.28 -3.27 -1.34
N LYS A 303 -13.06 -3.66 -1.72
CA LYS A 303 -12.40 -4.86 -1.17
C LYS A 303 -12.17 -4.71 0.33
N VAL A 304 -12.75 -5.62 1.10
CA VAL A 304 -12.55 -5.74 2.55
C VAL A 304 -11.86 -7.06 2.87
N VAL A 305 -10.87 -6.98 3.76
CA VAL A 305 -10.24 -8.13 4.41
C VAL A 305 -10.74 -8.18 5.84
N SER A 306 -11.32 -9.32 6.19
CA SER A 306 -11.65 -9.68 7.57
C SER A 306 -10.48 -10.45 8.17
N ILE A 307 -10.03 -10.00 9.33
CA ILE A 307 -9.13 -10.74 10.21
C ILE A 307 -9.84 -11.15 11.47
#